data_AF-A0A815YX53-F1
#
_entry.id   AF-A0A815YX53-F1
#
_cell.length_a   1.000
_cell.length_b   1.000
_cell.length_c   1.000
_cell.angle_alpha   90.00
_cell.angle_beta   90.00
_cell.angle_gamma   90.00
#
_symmetry.space_group_name_H-M   'P 1'
#
loop_
_entity.id
_entity.type
_entity.pdbx_description
1 polymer ?
#
loop_
_entity_poly.entity_id
_entity_poly.type
_entity_poly.pdbx_seq_one_letter_code
_entity_poly.pdbx_strand_id
1 'polypeptide(L)'
;MTYRKTNDDSDQEEIDDDQQKQQQMIEALQNEISRFEHEAVRVTHELQALENENLRIKEEEKQNAARLQELQELIQRQKEELARIDRTLIELNNEREKLEAELDREQQLLEDHEGELEKQLEILERLKEQLEHFQEEKEHLVEQRELIEREKQEIDQKINETQRLIQHLEQEIREILLRIQAIEVEIRRIEQELEILREDIQENERKLQALEKQIQQIRQKVLNFERECDRLDAELTRISDLMNRISQTIDMKQNQKEDYEQLKADLQRDLEEAKQEQVQVRQQIHQLNQQMEHLEQSIQPLLQQQEQLSKQLAHEESELRKHNEAIQQSKQKVDQKQQESVQVKQKEQQISLQVNTKEQEHAELERIKSSLEQQNRKLNGELETIQNNLVTTETNRNNCAEQLKQHQQTLKQYESELKTAKQNHQNAEEQLREQQNTVTTAQQKLQKCQQKEQQCNQARQKAENDVRITQQNLEMAENALKVAEFALDAILAFMNANPLAKVVGLGVKEAAVHACKQKLEGAKRNLQDREKALEKRTRDHEQAIVDTKNAEDTLKTEQKNLETKQNDLTARKRELDIAKKKSLIKKKSLRLQMNSIEIYDDNMNKFNNKNEIKAKK
;
A
#
# COMPACT_ATOMS: atom_id res chain seq x y z
N MET A 1 -187.57 -83.81 29.06
CA MET A 1 -187.71 -85.20 29.55
C MET A 1 -187.40 -85.23 31.03
N THR A 2 -188.12 -85.92 31.94
CA THR A 2 -189.54 -86.36 31.96
C THR A 2 -189.77 -87.09 33.31
N TYR A 3 -190.91 -87.01 34.01
CA TYR A 3 -192.02 -86.05 34.01
C TYR A 3 -192.93 -86.39 35.23
N ARG A 4 -193.16 -85.44 36.16
CA ARG A 4 -193.87 -85.62 37.46
C ARG A 4 -193.10 -86.51 38.48
N LYS A 5 -193.46 -86.62 39.76
CA LYS A 5 -194.68 -86.16 40.49
C LYS A 5 -194.34 -85.46 41.83
N THR A 6 -195.25 -85.51 42.80
CA THR A 6 -195.44 -84.61 43.97
C THR A 6 -196.18 -85.36 45.11
N ASN A 7 -196.60 -84.65 46.18
CA ASN A 7 -197.55 -85.05 47.27
C ASN A 7 -196.91 -85.69 48.54
N ASP A 8 -197.38 -85.47 49.79
CA ASP A 8 -198.34 -84.52 50.43
C ASP A 8 -198.03 -84.40 51.97
N ASP A 9 -198.68 -83.44 52.67
CA ASP A 9 -199.24 -83.33 54.07
C ASP A 9 -198.87 -84.37 55.18
N SER A 10 -198.87 -84.11 56.52
CA SER A 10 -199.01 -82.95 57.45
C SER A 10 -198.44 -83.36 58.87
N ASP A 11 -198.70 -82.86 60.11
CA ASP A 11 -199.65 -81.92 60.77
C ASP A 11 -199.24 -81.54 62.24
N GLN A 12 -200.00 -80.63 62.91
CA GLN A 12 -200.18 -80.39 64.38
C GLN A 12 -199.10 -79.71 65.31
N GLU A 13 -199.52 -79.16 66.48
CA GLU A 13 -198.83 -78.15 67.34
C GLU A 13 -198.94 -78.28 68.91
N GLU A 14 -198.34 -77.32 69.66
CA GLU A 14 -198.77 -76.69 70.97
C GLU A 14 -198.08 -76.91 72.36
N ILE A 15 -196.95 -77.63 72.54
CA ILE A 15 -196.20 -77.62 73.84
C ILE A 15 -194.68 -77.31 73.75
N ASP A 16 -194.04 -77.42 72.58
CA ASP A 16 -192.57 -77.21 72.46
C ASP A 16 -192.08 -75.75 72.59
N ASP A 17 -192.97 -74.77 72.47
CA ASP A 17 -192.62 -73.34 72.25
C ASP A 17 -191.94 -72.65 73.46
N ASP A 18 -192.09 -73.18 74.68
CA ASP A 18 -191.53 -72.56 75.89
C ASP A 18 -190.13 -73.10 76.27
N GLN A 19 -189.82 -74.36 75.92
CA GLN A 19 -188.45 -74.89 76.06
C GLN A 19 -187.50 -74.21 75.07
N GLN A 20 -187.97 -73.94 73.84
CA GLN A 20 -187.13 -73.37 72.78
C GLN A 20 -186.63 -71.96 73.13
N LYS A 21 -187.43 -71.14 73.84
CA LYS A 21 -187.06 -69.77 74.24
C LYS A 21 -186.02 -69.74 75.37
N GLN A 22 -186.09 -70.65 76.35
CA GLN A 22 -185.08 -70.71 77.40
C GLN A 22 -183.72 -71.20 76.87
N GLN A 23 -183.73 -72.15 75.92
CA GLN A 23 -182.53 -72.63 75.25
C GLN A 23 -181.76 -71.47 74.55
N GLN A 24 -182.48 -70.64 73.79
CA GLN A 24 -181.92 -69.51 73.05
C GLN A 24 -181.31 -68.42 73.96
N MET A 25 -181.89 -68.17 75.14
CA MET A 25 -181.35 -67.17 76.07
C MET A 25 -180.05 -67.62 76.75
N ILE A 26 -179.91 -68.92 77.02
CA ILE A 26 -178.67 -69.51 77.54
C ILE A 26 -177.56 -69.42 76.48
N GLU A 27 -177.88 -69.77 75.24
CA GLU A 27 -176.93 -69.72 74.11
C GLU A 27 -176.46 -68.28 73.82
N ALA A 28 -177.34 -67.27 73.93
CA ALA A 28 -176.96 -65.87 73.80
C ALA A 28 -175.95 -65.42 74.87
N LEU A 29 -176.20 -65.73 76.14
CA LEU A 29 -175.30 -65.35 77.25
C LEU A 29 -173.96 -66.11 77.22
N GLN A 30 -173.95 -67.37 76.78
CA GLN A 30 -172.71 -68.12 76.58
C GLN A 30 -171.84 -67.49 75.47
N ASN A 31 -172.44 -67.01 74.39
CA ASN A 31 -171.73 -66.29 73.32
C ASN A 31 -171.14 -64.94 73.79
N GLU A 32 -171.79 -64.22 74.70
CA GLU A 32 -171.20 -63.00 75.30
C GLU A 32 -170.05 -63.33 76.27
N ILE A 33 -170.18 -64.36 77.11
CA ILE A 33 -169.11 -64.78 78.03
C ILE A 33 -167.85 -65.19 77.25
N SER A 34 -167.98 -66.06 76.24
CA SER A 34 -166.82 -66.47 75.44
C SER A 34 -166.21 -65.32 74.62
N ARG A 35 -167.00 -64.28 74.28
CA ARG A 35 -166.47 -63.01 73.73
C ARG A 35 -165.61 -62.27 74.74
N PHE A 36 -166.09 -62.06 75.97
CA PHE A 36 -165.32 -61.36 77.00
C PHE A 36 -164.08 -62.14 77.44
N GLU A 37 -164.11 -63.47 77.43
CA GLU A 37 -162.93 -64.32 77.64
C GLU A 37 -161.89 -64.12 76.53
N HIS A 38 -162.31 -64.07 75.26
CA HIS A 38 -161.41 -63.77 74.14
C HIS A 38 -160.86 -62.33 74.21
N GLU A 39 -161.69 -61.35 74.58
CA GLU A 39 -161.31 -59.95 74.76
C GLU A 39 -160.24 -59.81 75.86
N ALA A 40 -160.44 -60.46 77.01
CA ALA A 40 -159.50 -60.45 78.13
C ALA A 40 -158.18 -61.15 77.80
N VAL A 41 -158.23 -62.30 77.10
CA VAL A 41 -157.02 -62.98 76.61
C VAL A 41 -156.27 -62.11 75.59
N ARG A 42 -156.97 -61.40 74.70
CA ARG A 42 -156.34 -60.48 73.73
C ARG A 42 -155.64 -59.32 74.44
N VAL A 43 -156.31 -58.63 75.35
CA VAL A 43 -155.72 -57.51 76.13
C VAL A 43 -154.54 -57.98 76.99
N THR A 44 -154.57 -59.20 77.51
CA THR A 44 -153.44 -59.78 78.25
C THR A 44 -152.21 -60.00 77.34
N HIS A 45 -152.42 -60.46 76.10
CA HIS A 45 -151.34 -60.58 75.11
C HIS A 45 -150.85 -59.21 74.62
N GLU A 46 -151.73 -58.23 74.43
CA GLU A 46 -151.36 -56.85 74.08
C GLU A 46 -150.49 -56.20 75.18
N LEU A 47 -150.83 -56.39 76.45
CA LEU A 47 -150.01 -55.94 77.59
C LEU A 47 -148.65 -56.64 77.63
N GLN A 48 -148.59 -57.97 77.45
CA GLN A 48 -147.29 -58.67 77.36
C GLN A 48 -146.47 -58.24 76.14
N ALA A 49 -147.09 -57.94 74.99
CA ALA A 49 -146.39 -57.43 73.83
C ALA A 49 -145.78 -56.04 74.12
N LEU A 50 -146.54 -55.13 74.72
CA LEU A 50 -146.08 -53.80 75.11
C LEU A 50 -145.00 -53.83 76.20
N GLU A 51 -145.08 -54.75 77.17
CA GLU A 51 -144.05 -54.91 78.21
C GLU A 51 -142.74 -55.45 77.62
N ASN A 52 -142.81 -56.43 76.71
CA ASN A 52 -141.65 -56.91 75.95
C ASN A 52 -141.06 -55.83 75.03
N GLU A 53 -141.88 -55.00 74.39
CA GLU A 53 -141.39 -53.89 73.56
C GLU A 53 -140.78 -52.77 74.40
N ASN A 54 -141.30 -52.46 75.59
CA ASN A 54 -140.70 -51.52 76.54
C ASN A 54 -139.35 -52.02 77.06
N LEU A 55 -139.21 -53.34 77.29
CA LEU A 55 -137.92 -53.98 77.57
C LEU A 55 -136.94 -53.89 76.40
N ARG A 56 -137.41 -54.11 75.16
CA ARG A 56 -136.58 -53.96 73.95
C ARG A 56 -136.08 -52.51 73.80
N ILE A 57 -136.96 -51.52 73.96
CA ILE A 57 -136.64 -50.10 73.87
C ILE A 57 -135.59 -49.70 74.94
N LYS A 58 -135.70 -50.16 76.19
CA LYS A 58 -134.70 -49.88 77.22
C LYS A 58 -133.33 -50.46 76.92
N GLU A 59 -133.27 -51.65 76.33
CA GLU A 59 -132.00 -52.24 75.92
C GLU A 59 -131.44 -51.58 74.65
N GLU A 60 -132.29 -51.10 73.73
CA GLU A 60 -131.90 -50.23 72.60
C GLU A 60 -131.38 -48.86 73.08
N GLU A 61 -132.01 -48.20 74.05
CA GLU A 61 -131.51 -46.96 74.66
C GLU A 61 -130.14 -47.17 75.29
N LYS A 62 -129.96 -48.27 76.03
CA LYS A 62 -128.70 -48.67 76.67
C LYS A 62 -127.60 -48.97 75.65
N GLN A 63 -127.92 -49.65 74.54
CA GLN A 63 -127.00 -49.85 73.42
C GLN A 63 -126.65 -48.55 72.69
N ASN A 64 -127.61 -47.64 72.51
CA ASN A 64 -127.38 -46.34 71.88
C ASN A 64 -126.57 -45.39 72.78
N ALA A 65 -126.74 -45.45 74.10
CA ALA A 65 -125.90 -44.74 75.06
C ALA A 65 -124.45 -45.26 75.03
N ALA A 66 -124.25 -46.57 74.98
CA ALA A 66 -122.92 -47.17 74.82
C ALA A 66 -122.26 -46.74 73.49
N ARG A 67 -122.98 -46.80 72.37
CA ARG A 67 -122.52 -46.29 71.07
C ARG A 67 -122.17 -44.79 71.09
N LEU A 68 -122.94 -43.98 71.82
CA LEU A 68 -122.64 -42.55 71.99
C LEU A 68 -121.33 -42.34 72.75
N GLN A 69 -121.06 -43.15 73.77
CA GLN A 69 -119.78 -43.12 74.49
C GLN A 69 -118.62 -43.60 73.61
N GLU A 70 -118.78 -44.70 72.87
CA GLU A 70 -117.78 -45.20 71.91
C GLU A 70 -117.45 -44.14 70.84
N LEU A 71 -118.46 -43.45 70.31
CA LEU A 71 -118.28 -42.35 69.35
C LEU A 71 -117.58 -41.13 69.98
N GLN A 72 -117.87 -40.80 71.24
CA GLN A 72 -117.17 -39.72 71.95
C GLN A 72 -115.69 -40.07 72.20
N GLU A 73 -115.38 -41.30 72.60
CA GLU A 73 -114.00 -41.77 72.71
C GLU A 73 -113.28 -41.76 71.36
N LEU A 74 -113.94 -42.18 70.28
CA LEU A 74 -113.36 -42.20 68.94
C LEU A 74 -113.09 -40.78 68.42
N ILE A 75 -114.01 -39.83 68.65
CA ILE A 75 -113.81 -38.40 68.37
C ILE A 75 -112.64 -37.83 69.20
N GLN A 76 -112.49 -38.23 70.46
CA GLN A 76 -111.41 -37.75 71.31
C GLN A 76 -110.05 -38.30 70.85
N ARG A 77 -109.97 -39.59 70.49
CA ARG A 77 -108.76 -40.20 69.89
C ARG A 77 -108.39 -39.53 68.56
N GLN A 78 -109.37 -39.22 67.71
CA GLN A 78 -109.15 -38.48 66.45
C GLN A 78 -108.62 -37.06 66.69
N LYS A 79 -109.09 -36.34 67.73
CA LYS A 79 -108.53 -35.04 68.10
C LYS A 79 -107.08 -35.13 68.58
N GLU A 80 -106.76 -36.16 69.35
CA GLU A 80 -105.39 -36.41 69.84
C GLU A 80 -104.45 -36.84 68.72
N GLU A 81 -104.95 -37.60 67.74
CA GLU A 81 -104.24 -37.97 66.51
C GLU A 81 -104.00 -36.76 65.60
N LEU A 82 -105.01 -35.91 65.37
CA LEU A 82 -104.85 -34.63 64.67
C LEU A 82 -103.83 -33.73 65.37
N ALA A 83 -103.95 -33.53 66.70
CA ALA A 83 -103.01 -32.73 67.48
C ALA A 83 -101.60 -33.35 67.61
N ARG A 84 -101.40 -34.59 67.14
CA ARG A 84 -100.08 -35.22 66.94
C ARG A 84 -99.58 -34.98 65.51
N ILE A 85 -100.43 -35.13 64.51
CA ILE A 85 -100.14 -34.81 63.10
C ILE A 85 -99.73 -33.33 62.97
N ASP A 86 -100.45 -32.40 63.60
CA ASP A 86 -100.12 -30.96 63.60
C ASP A 86 -98.70 -30.69 64.16
N ARG A 87 -98.31 -31.39 65.22
CA ARG A 87 -96.95 -31.30 65.78
C ARG A 87 -95.91 -31.82 64.82
N THR A 88 -96.13 -33.00 64.23
CA THR A 88 -95.23 -33.58 63.23
C THR A 88 -95.15 -32.73 61.95
N LEU A 89 -96.23 -32.04 61.55
CA LEU A 89 -96.21 -31.07 60.45
C LEU A 89 -95.38 -29.82 60.80
N ILE A 90 -95.45 -29.32 62.03
CA ILE A 90 -94.60 -28.22 62.51
C ILE A 90 -93.13 -28.66 62.57
N GLU A 91 -92.85 -29.86 63.10
CA GLU A 91 -91.51 -30.45 63.16
C GLU A 91 -90.91 -30.61 61.76
N LEU A 92 -91.64 -31.21 60.82
CA LEU A 92 -91.22 -31.38 59.42
C LEU A 92 -91.10 -30.05 58.66
N ASN A 93 -91.92 -29.04 58.96
CA ASN A 93 -91.78 -27.71 58.37
C ASN A 93 -90.51 -27.02 58.88
N ASN A 94 -90.20 -27.12 60.17
CA ASN A 94 -88.96 -26.62 60.77
C ASN A 94 -87.72 -27.38 60.26
N GLU A 95 -87.85 -28.63 59.86
CA GLU A 95 -86.78 -29.38 59.17
C GLU A 95 -86.65 -28.96 57.70
N ARG A 96 -87.77 -28.73 56.99
CA ARG A 96 -87.74 -28.20 55.63
C ARG A 96 -87.06 -26.83 55.57
N GLU A 97 -87.40 -25.91 56.47
CA GLU A 97 -86.79 -24.57 56.54
C GLU A 97 -85.29 -24.60 56.86
N LYS A 98 -84.81 -25.60 57.62
CA LYS A 98 -83.37 -25.81 57.82
C LYS A 98 -82.69 -26.33 56.56
N LEU A 99 -83.29 -27.31 55.89
CA LEU A 99 -82.75 -27.90 54.66
C LEU A 99 -82.77 -26.90 53.49
N GLU A 100 -83.78 -26.03 53.43
CA GLU A 100 -83.82 -24.86 52.53
C GLU A 100 -82.65 -23.91 52.85
N ALA A 101 -82.47 -23.51 54.11
CA ALA A 101 -81.36 -22.63 54.52
C ALA A 101 -79.96 -23.28 54.50
N GLU A 102 -79.85 -24.60 54.37
CA GLU A 102 -78.59 -25.32 54.10
C GLU A 102 -78.33 -25.41 52.60
N LEU A 103 -79.37 -25.72 51.80
CA LEU A 103 -79.30 -25.73 50.34
C LEU A 103 -78.91 -24.36 49.76
N ASP A 104 -79.46 -23.26 50.29
CA ASP A 104 -79.10 -21.90 49.89
C ASP A 104 -77.61 -21.59 50.14
N ARG A 105 -77.03 -22.13 51.23
CA ARG A 105 -75.60 -21.96 51.55
C ARG A 105 -74.70 -22.77 50.63
N GLU A 106 -75.07 -24.02 50.36
CA GLU A 106 -74.32 -24.87 49.42
C GLU A 106 -74.39 -24.31 47.99
N GLN A 107 -75.52 -23.71 47.59
CA GLN A 107 -75.61 -22.96 46.32
C GLN A 107 -74.67 -21.75 46.30
N GLN A 108 -74.62 -20.94 47.36
CA GLN A 108 -73.74 -19.77 47.42
C GLN A 108 -72.25 -20.17 47.42
N LEU A 109 -71.89 -21.24 48.13
CA LEU A 109 -70.53 -21.81 48.13
C LEU A 109 -70.14 -22.37 46.76
N LEU A 110 -71.09 -22.95 46.03
CA LEU A 110 -70.88 -23.43 44.67
C LEU A 110 -70.68 -22.27 43.68
N GLU A 111 -71.47 -21.20 43.78
CA GLU A 111 -71.27 -19.96 42.99
C GLU A 111 -69.90 -19.30 43.28
N ASP A 112 -69.51 -19.21 44.56
CA ASP A 112 -68.18 -18.72 44.97
C ASP A 112 -67.04 -19.60 44.40
N HIS A 113 -67.23 -20.92 44.35
CA HIS A 113 -66.26 -21.87 43.79
C HIS A 113 -66.20 -21.84 42.25
N GLU A 114 -67.33 -21.69 41.56
CA GLU A 114 -67.36 -21.51 40.10
C GLU A 114 -66.69 -20.19 39.71
N GLY A 115 -67.01 -19.08 40.39
CA GLY A 115 -66.36 -17.79 40.16
C GLY A 115 -64.87 -17.75 40.53
N GLU A 116 -64.37 -18.64 41.40
CA GLU A 116 -62.93 -18.80 41.64
C GLU A 116 -62.26 -19.72 40.61
N LEU A 117 -62.97 -20.72 40.09
CA LEU A 117 -62.51 -21.56 38.98
C LEU A 117 -62.35 -20.74 37.69
N GLU A 118 -63.29 -19.84 37.38
CA GLU A 118 -63.18 -18.93 36.22
C GLU A 118 -61.92 -18.04 36.29
N LYS A 119 -61.64 -17.42 37.45
CA LYS A 119 -60.41 -16.64 37.66
C LYS A 119 -59.14 -17.49 37.46
N GLN A 120 -59.15 -18.73 37.93
CA GLN A 120 -58.03 -19.65 37.75
C GLN A 120 -57.85 -20.08 36.29
N LEU A 121 -58.94 -20.20 35.52
CA LEU A 121 -58.89 -20.43 34.07
C LEU A 121 -58.33 -19.21 33.32
N GLU A 122 -58.78 -17.99 33.62
CA GLU A 122 -58.23 -16.75 33.02
C GLU A 122 -56.72 -16.61 33.28
N ILE A 123 -56.29 -16.85 34.52
CA ILE A 123 -54.86 -16.87 34.89
C ILE A 123 -54.10 -17.95 34.09
N LEU A 124 -54.67 -19.13 33.93
CA LEU A 124 -54.05 -20.26 33.25
C LEU A 124 -53.96 -20.03 31.73
N GLU A 125 -54.94 -19.36 31.11
CA GLU A 125 -54.88 -18.94 29.71
C GLU A 125 -53.81 -17.87 29.49
N ARG A 126 -53.80 -16.82 30.32
CA ARG A 126 -52.75 -15.78 30.28
C ARG A 126 -51.33 -16.33 30.49
N LEU A 127 -51.18 -17.39 31.30
CA LEU A 127 -49.90 -18.09 31.47
C LEU A 127 -49.53 -18.94 30.24
N LYS A 128 -50.50 -19.47 29.47
CA LYS A 128 -50.20 -20.12 28.17
C LYS A 128 -49.71 -19.10 27.16
N GLU A 129 -50.41 -17.96 27.00
CA GLU A 129 -50.02 -16.89 26.08
C GLU A 129 -48.58 -16.39 26.35
N GLN A 130 -48.24 -16.18 27.63
CA GLN A 130 -46.87 -15.82 28.02
C GLN A 130 -45.85 -16.92 27.70
N LEU A 131 -46.20 -18.19 27.92
CA LEU A 131 -45.32 -19.33 27.67
C LEU A 131 -45.11 -19.58 26.17
N GLU A 132 -46.12 -19.32 25.33
CA GLU A 132 -46.04 -19.34 23.87
C GLU A 132 -45.16 -18.19 23.35
N HIS A 133 -45.38 -16.96 23.84
CA HIS A 133 -44.53 -15.81 23.49
C HIS A 133 -43.05 -16.01 23.87
N PHE A 134 -42.77 -16.58 25.06
CA PHE A 134 -41.40 -16.94 25.44
C PHE A 134 -40.82 -18.13 24.64
N GLN A 135 -41.64 -18.94 23.96
CA GLN A 135 -41.15 -19.93 22.99
C GLN A 135 -40.77 -19.26 21.67
N GLU A 136 -41.60 -18.36 21.14
CA GLU A 136 -41.28 -17.56 19.94
C GLU A 136 -39.99 -16.74 20.13
N GLU A 137 -39.87 -16.01 21.26
CA GLU A 137 -38.67 -15.22 21.58
C GLU A 137 -37.42 -16.12 21.63
N LYS A 138 -37.52 -17.28 22.28
CA LYS A 138 -36.44 -18.26 22.38
C LYS A 138 -36.03 -18.82 21.03
N GLU A 139 -36.96 -19.12 20.12
CA GLU A 139 -36.65 -19.62 18.79
C GLU A 139 -35.96 -18.55 17.94
N HIS A 140 -36.48 -17.33 17.92
CA HIS A 140 -35.84 -16.18 17.27
C HIS A 140 -34.42 -15.90 17.83
N LEU A 141 -34.21 -15.99 19.15
CA LEU A 141 -32.88 -15.86 19.76
C LEU A 141 -31.93 -17.03 19.40
N VAL A 142 -32.45 -18.24 19.13
CA VAL A 142 -31.66 -19.35 18.60
C VAL A 142 -31.24 -19.08 17.16
N GLU A 143 -32.14 -18.61 16.29
CA GLU A 143 -31.83 -18.23 14.91
C GLU A 143 -30.76 -17.13 14.83
N GLN A 144 -30.91 -16.07 15.64
CA GLN A 144 -29.90 -15.00 15.73
C GLN A 144 -28.54 -15.53 16.19
N ARG A 145 -28.51 -16.42 17.19
CA ARG A 145 -27.26 -17.02 17.67
C ARG A 145 -26.60 -17.87 16.58
N GLU A 146 -27.37 -18.61 15.79
CA GLU A 146 -26.82 -19.36 14.65
C GLU A 146 -26.27 -18.45 13.55
N LEU A 147 -26.96 -17.36 13.22
CA LEU A 147 -26.47 -16.39 12.23
C LEU A 147 -25.12 -15.80 12.66
N ILE A 148 -25.02 -15.33 13.90
CA ILE A 148 -23.79 -14.75 14.47
C ILE A 148 -22.65 -15.79 14.50
N GLU A 149 -22.93 -17.05 14.80
CA GLU A 149 -21.90 -18.10 14.81
C GLU A 149 -21.42 -18.46 13.38
N ARG A 150 -22.29 -18.38 12.35
CA ARG A 150 -21.89 -18.50 10.94
C ARG A 150 -21.02 -17.31 10.49
N GLU A 151 -21.42 -16.08 10.81
CA GLU A 151 -20.64 -14.87 10.50
C GLU A 151 -19.26 -14.89 11.16
N LYS A 152 -19.20 -15.31 12.44
CA LYS A 152 -17.96 -15.53 13.18
C LYS A 152 -17.04 -16.55 12.49
N GLN A 153 -17.58 -17.68 12.03
CA GLN A 153 -16.79 -18.68 11.29
C GLN A 153 -16.25 -18.15 9.95
N GLU A 154 -17.01 -17.30 9.25
CA GLU A 154 -16.54 -16.64 8.01
C GLU A 154 -15.44 -15.60 8.31
N ILE A 155 -15.56 -14.85 9.41
CA ILE A 155 -14.53 -13.92 9.89
C ILE A 155 -13.25 -14.67 10.28
N ASP A 156 -13.36 -15.77 11.03
CA ASP A 156 -12.22 -16.61 11.41
C ASP A 156 -11.51 -17.18 10.18
N GLN A 157 -12.24 -17.60 9.14
CA GLN A 157 -11.66 -18.04 7.86
C GLN A 157 -10.86 -16.90 7.19
N LYS A 158 -11.45 -15.71 7.03
CA LYS A 158 -10.78 -14.53 6.44
C LYS A 158 -9.55 -14.09 7.23
N ILE A 159 -9.57 -14.20 8.56
CA ILE A 159 -8.41 -13.95 9.42
C ILE A 159 -7.29 -14.96 9.12
N ASN A 160 -7.60 -16.25 9.04
CA ASN A 160 -6.62 -17.30 8.72
C ASN A 160 -6.00 -17.13 7.32
N GLU A 161 -6.80 -16.75 6.32
CA GLU A 161 -6.30 -16.43 4.96
C GLU A 161 -5.38 -15.20 4.97
N THR A 162 -5.78 -14.14 5.66
CA THR A 162 -4.97 -12.91 5.79
C THR A 162 -3.64 -13.18 6.50
N GLN A 163 -3.63 -14.01 7.55
CA GLN A 163 -2.40 -14.41 8.25
C GLN A 163 -1.44 -15.18 7.34
N ARG A 164 -1.94 -16.10 6.50
CA ARG A 164 -1.10 -16.81 5.50
C ARG A 164 -0.51 -15.86 4.46
N LEU A 165 -1.28 -14.88 3.99
CA LEU A 165 -0.80 -13.85 3.06
C LEU A 165 0.32 -13.01 3.70
N ILE A 166 0.16 -12.60 4.96
CA ILE A 166 1.19 -11.85 5.69
C ILE A 166 2.48 -12.68 5.81
N GLN A 167 2.39 -13.96 6.20
CA GLN A 167 3.56 -14.84 6.32
C GLN A 167 4.32 -15.00 4.99
N HIS A 168 3.60 -15.09 3.87
CA HIS A 168 4.20 -15.16 2.53
C HIS A 168 4.92 -13.85 2.17
N LEU A 169 4.31 -12.69 2.43
CA LEU A 169 4.93 -11.38 2.17
C LEU A 169 6.15 -11.14 3.06
N GLU A 170 6.12 -11.57 4.32
CA GLU A 170 7.28 -11.54 5.22
C GLU A 170 8.43 -12.43 4.73
N GLN A 171 8.16 -13.51 3.99
CA GLN A 171 9.21 -14.31 3.35
C GLN A 171 9.79 -13.58 2.13
N GLU A 172 8.95 -13.07 1.22
CA GLU A 172 9.41 -12.32 0.04
C GLU A 172 10.28 -11.11 0.43
N ILE A 173 9.88 -10.37 1.48
CA ILE A 173 10.66 -9.24 2.01
C ILE A 173 12.04 -9.70 2.51
N ARG A 174 12.13 -10.86 3.18
CA ARG A 174 13.42 -11.43 3.63
C ARG A 174 14.32 -11.83 2.46
N GLU A 175 13.76 -12.46 1.43
CA GLU A 175 14.50 -12.84 0.22
C GLU A 175 15.01 -11.61 -0.57
N ILE A 176 14.19 -10.56 -0.67
CA ILE A 176 14.56 -9.27 -1.26
C ILE A 176 15.69 -8.60 -0.47
N LEU A 177 15.62 -8.59 0.87
CA LEU A 177 16.66 -8.00 1.73
C LEU A 177 18.02 -8.72 1.58
N LEU A 178 18.02 -10.05 1.57
CA LEU A 178 19.24 -10.84 1.32
C LEU A 178 19.83 -10.55 -0.07
N ARG A 179 18.98 -10.40 -1.09
CA ARG A 179 19.42 -10.04 -2.45
C ARG A 179 19.99 -8.62 -2.53
N ILE A 180 19.45 -7.66 -1.78
CA ILE A 180 20.02 -6.31 -1.67
C ILE A 180 21.40 -6.36 -1.02
N GLN A 181 21.56 -7.07 0.10
CA GLN A 181 22.86 -7.21 0.77
C GLN A 181 23.93 -7.83 -0.14
N ALA A 182 23.58 -8.84 -0.95
CA ALA A 182 24.50 -9.42 -1.94
C ALA A 182 24.94 -8.39 -3.00
N ILE A 183 24.01 -7.55 -3.49
CA ILE A 183 24.31 -6.48 -4.44
C ILE A 183 25.19 -5.38 -3.78
N GLU A 184 24.96 -5.05 -2.51
CA GLU A 184 25.79 -4.09 -1.78
C GLU A 184 27.22 -4.60 -1.54
N VAL A 185 27.44 -5.91 -1.41
CA VAL A 185 28.79 -6.50 -1.38
C VAL A 185 29.46 -6.40 -2.76
N GLU A 186 28.75 -6.75 -3.83
CA GLU A 186 29.30 -6.72 -5.19
C GLU A 186 29.61 -5.29 -5.68
N ILE A 187 28.79 -4.30 -5.31
CA ILE A 187 29.08 -2.87 -5.58
C ILE A 187 30.40 -2.46 -4.93
N ARG A 188 30.62 -2.81 -3.65
CA ARG A 188 31.90 -2.50 -2.95
C ARG A 188 33.09 -3.22 -3.56
N ARG A 189 32.91 -4.44 -4.10
CA ARG A 189 33.93 -5.19 -4.85
C ARG A 189 34.33 -4.43 -6.12
N ILE A 190 33.34 -3.98 -6.90
CA ILE A 190 33.55 -3.20 -8.13
C ILE A 190 34.16 -1.82 -7.84
N GLU A 191 33.77 -1.15 -6.75
CA GLU A 191 34.36 0.12 -6.32
C GLU A 191 35.86 -0.02 -5.98
N GLN A 192 36.28 -1.15 -5.40
CA GLN A 192 37.70 -1.47 -5.15
C GLN A 192 38.46 -1.75 -6.45
N GLU A 193 37.89 -2.55 -7.37
CA GLU A 193 38.48 -2.81 -8.69
C GLU A 193 38.67 -1.52 -9.51
N LEU A 194 37.71 -0.59 -9.43
CA LEU A 194 37.78 0.70 -10.12
C LEU A 194 38.86 1.65 -9.55
N GLU A 195 39.17 1.56 -8.25
CA GLU A 195 40.23 2.39 -7.66
C GLU A 195 41.63 1.85 -8.02
N ILE A 196 41.83 0.53 -7.99
CA ILE A 196 43.08 -0.10 -8.47
C ILE A 196 43.34 0.28 -9.94
N LEU A 197 42.32 0.20 -10.81
CA LEU A 197 42.44 0.60 -12.22
C LEU A 197 42.77 2.09 -12.40
N ARG A 198 42.41 2.97 -11.46
CA ARG A 198 42.81 4.40 -11.49
C ARG A 198 44.27 4.58 -11.10
N GLU A 199 44.78 3.81 -10.15
CA GLU A 199 46.20 3.82 -9.78
C GLU A 199 47.06 3.31 -10.95
N ASP A 200 46.66 2.21 -11.59
CA ASP A 200 47.30 1.68 -12.81
C ASP A 200 47.34 2.71 -13.95
N ILE A 201 46.23 3.42 -14.20
CA ILE A 201 46.16 4.47 -15.22
C ILE A 201 47.15 5.60 -14.89
N GLN A 202 47.16 6.09 -13.64
CA GLN A 202 48.10 7.14 -13.22
C GLN A 202 49.57 6.71 -13.32
N GLU A 203 49.91 5.45 -13.01
CA GLU A 203 51.28 4.96 -13.16
C GLU A 203 51.68 4.93 -14.65
N ASN A 204 50.76 4.49 -15.52
CA ASN A 204 51.01 4.45 -16.95
C ASN A 204 51.09 5.85 -17.59
N GLU A 205 50.30 6.82 -17.15
CA GLU A 205 50.46 8.24 -17.54
C GLU A 205 51.86 8.78 -17.16
N ARG A 206 52.34 8.49 -15.94
CA ARG A 206 53.69 8.89 -15.48
C ARG A 206 54.79 8.25 -16.33
N LYS A 207 54.65 6.96 -16.69
CA LYS A 207 55.58 6.27 -17.62
C LYS A 207 55.58 6.92 -19.01
N LEU A 208 54.40 7.26 -19.54
CA LEU A 208 54.23 7.85 -20.87
C LEU A 208 54.92 9.24 -20.92
N GLN A 209 54.67 10.11 -19.94
CA GLN A 209 55.35 11.41 -19.81
C GLN A 209 56.89 11.29 -19.67
N ALA A 210 57.38 10.23 -19.03
CA ALA A 210 58.81 9.97 -18.92
C ALA A 210 59.42 9.55 -20.28
N LEU A 211 58.73 8.71 -21.04
CA LEU A 211 59.13 8.30 -22.39
C LEU A 211 59.09 9.46 -23.38
N GLU A 212 58.08 10.34 -23.32
CA GLU A 212 58.01 11.55 -24.16
C GLU A 212 59.22 12.46 -23.93
N LYS A 213 59.64 12.67 -22.68
CA LYS A 213 60.84 13.44 -22.34
C LYS A 213 62.12 12.79 -22.90
N GLN A 214 62.22 11.46 -22.86
CA GLN A 214 63.34 10.74 -23.50
C GLN A 214 63.32 10.91 -25.03
N ILE A 215 62.15 10.81 -25.68
CA ILE A 215 62.00 11.03 -27.13
C ILE A 215 62.39 12.46 -27.52
N GLN A 216 62.01 13.47 -26.74
CA GLN A 216 62.43 14.86 -26.97
C GLN A 216 63.96 15.02 -26.85
N GLN A 217 64.58 14.43 -25.83
CA GLN A 217 66.04 14.44 -25.67
C GLN A 217 66.77 13.73 -26.83
N ILE A 218 66.23 12.61 -27.32
CA ILE A 218 66.80 11.88 -28.47
C ILE A 218 66.66 12.72 -29.75
N ARG A 219 65.50 13.31 -30.01
CA ARG A 219 65.30 14.21 -31.16
C ARG A 219 66.28 15.38 -31.15
N GLN A 220 66.54 15.99 -30.00
CA GLN A 220 67.52 17.08 -29.89
C GLN A 220 68.96 16.61 -30.12
N LYS A 221 69.31 15.37 -29.75
CA LYS A 221 70.62 14.78 -30.08
C LYS A 221 70.77 14.51 -31.57
N VAL A 222 69.74 13.93 -32.21
CA VAL A 222 69.72 13.70 -33.67
C VAL A 222 69.91 15.03 -34.41
N LEU A 223 69.14 16.07 -34.07
CA LEU A 223 69.23 17.39 -34.70
C LEU A 223 70.56 18.11 -34.46
N ASN A 224 71.30 17.74 -33.41
CA ASN A 224 72.68 18.20 -33.21
C ASN A 224 73.68 17.43 -34.09
N PHE A 225 73.53 16.12 -34.25
CA PHE A 225 74.36 15.30 -35.15
C PHE A 225 74.13 15.61 -36.63
N GLU A 226 72.88 15.90 -37.05
CA GLU A 226 72.57 16.34 -38.41
C GLU A 226 73.39 17.60 -38.78
N ARG A 227 73.42 18.61 -37.90
CA ARG A 227 74.25 19.82 -38.05
C ARG A 227 75.76 19.55 -38.04
N GLU A 228 76.20 18.50 -37.36
CA GLU A 228 77.59 18.08 -37.34
C GLU A 228 77.98 17.40 -38.66
N CYS A 229 77.08 16.60 -39.24
CA CYS A 229 77.21 16.06 -40.59
C CYS A 229 77.23 17.18 -41.65
N ASP A 230 76.27 18.11 -41.63
CA ASP A 230 76.24 19.27 -42.55
C ASP A 230 77.58 20.05 -42.55
N ARG A 231 78.15 20.24 -41.34
CA ARG A 231 79.43 20.89 -41.16
C ARG A 231 80.59 20.06 -41.72
N LEU A 232 80.62 18.75 -41.46
CA LEU A 232 81.67 17.86 -41.95
C LEU A 232 81.64 17.75 -43.47
N ASP A 233 80.47 17.71 -44.11
CA ASP A 233 80.34 17.73 -45.57
C ASP A 233 80.80 19.06 -46.17
N ALA A 234 80.57 20.19 -45.50
CA ALA A 234 81.12 21.48 -45.89
C ALA A 234 82.65 21.54 -45.75
N GLU A 235 83.22 20.94 -44.71
CA GLU A 235 84.68 20.82 -44.52
C GLU A 235 85.30 19.85 -45.57
N LEU A 236 84.65 18.73 -45.88
CA LEU A 236 85.06 17.81 -46.96
C LEU A 236 85.02 18.46 -48.34
N THR A 237 83.94 19.20 -48.64
CA THR A 237 83.81 19.98 -49.90
C THR A 237 84.96 20.98 -50.04
N ARG A 238 85.30 21.69 -48.96
CA ARG A 238 86.44 22.63 -48.92
C ARG A 238 87.79 21.94 -49.08
N ILE A 239 87.97 20.72 -48.55
CA ILE A 239 89.18 19.92 -48.76
C ILE A 239 89.29 19.47 -50.22
N SER A 240 88.18 19.06 -50.84
CA SER A 240 88.12 18.70 -52.26
C SER A 240 88.51 19.89 -53.16
N ASP A 241 87.97 21.07 -52.90
CA ASP A 241 88.36 22.32 -53.59
C ASP A 241 89.86 22.64 -53.45
N LEU A 242 90.44 22.41 -52.27
CA LEU A 242 91.88 22.61 -52.05
C LEU A 242 92.71 21.56 -52.79
N MET A 243 92.30 20.29 -52.79
CA MET A 243 92.96 19.23 -53.57
C MET A 243 92.93 19.53 -55.07
N ASN A 244 91.80 19.99 -55.62
CA ASN A 244 91.67 20.37 -57.02
C ASN A 244 92.62 21.51 -57.40
N ARG A 245 92.73 22.55 -56.55
CA ARG A 245 93.68 23.66 -56.75
C ARG A 245 95.14 23.22 -56.63
N ILE A 246 95.45 22.29 -55.72
CA ILE A 246 96.78 21.71 -55.59
C ILE A 246 97.13 20.90 -56.84
N SER A 247 96.21 20.08 -57.37
CA SER A 247 96.42 19.34 -58.62
C SER A 247 96.71 20.29 -59.79
N GLN A 248 95.87 21.30 -60.00
CA GLN A 248 96.10 22.33 -61.03
C GLN A 248 97.46 23.04 -60.86
N THR A 249 97.90 23.27 -59.62
CA THR A 249 99.22 23.87 -59.33
C THR A 249 100.36 22.90 -59.67
N ILE A 250 100.19 21.61 -59.43
CA ILE A 250 101.14 20.55 -59.81
C ILE A 250 101.22 20.45 -61.34
N ASP A 251 100.08 20.41 -62.04
CA ASP A 251 100.02 20.35 -63.50
C ASP A 251 100.73 21.57 -64.14
N MET A 252 100.46 22.78 -63.64
CA MET A 252 101.18 23.99 -64.06
C MET A 252 102.69 23.92 -63.78
N LYS A 253 103.12 23.29 -62.67
CA LYS A 253 104.53 23.14 -62.33
C LYS A 253 105.23 22.04 -63.13
N GLN A 254 104.51 21.00 -63.52
CA GLN A 254 104.99 19.95 -64.42
C GLN A 254 105.22 20.52 -65.83
N ASN A 255 104.27 21.28 -66.38
CA ASN A 255 104.44 21.97 -67.66
C ASN A 255 105.65 22.93 -67.61
N GLN A 256 105.78 23.74 -66.56
CA GLN A 256 106.95 24.62 -66.37
C GLN A 256 108.29 23.84 -66.27
N LYS A 257 108.29 22.63 -65.68
CA LYS A 257 109.47 21.77 -65.66
C LYS A 257 109.84 21.30 -67.06
N GLU A 258 108.85 20.91 -67.86
CA GLU A 258 109.05 20.46 -69.25
C GLU A 258 109.55 21.60 -70.14
N ASP A 259 109.00 22.82 -70.00
CA ASP A 259 109.53 24.04 -70.64
C ASP A 259 111.01 24.28 -70.30
N TYR A 260 111.40 24.15 -69.02
CA TYR A 260 112.79 24.32 -68.58
C TYR A 260 113.72 23.18 -69.04
N GLU A 261 113.24 21.95 -69.15
CA GLU A 261 114.03 20.83 -69.68
C GLU A 261 114.24 20.95 -71.20
N GLN A 262 113.24 21.44 -71.94
CA GLN A 262 113.38 21.80 -73.35
C GLN A 262 114.38 22.95 -73.54
N LEU A 263 114.22 24.06 -72.81
CA LEU A 263 115.14 25.21 -72.86
C LEU A 263 116.58 24.80 -72.53
N LYS A 264 116.76 23.89 -71.56
CA LYS A 264 118.08 23.33 -71.23
C LYS A 264 118.66 22.50 -72.38
N ALA A 265 117.86 21.69 -73.06
CA ALA A 265 118.30 20.89 -74.19
C ALA A 265 118.72 21.76 -75.39
N ASP A 266 117.99 22.85 -75.65
CA ASP A 266 118.33 23.81 -76.70
C ASP A 266 119.61 24.58 -76.35
N LEU A 267 119.74 25.12 -75.13
CA LEU A 267 120.99 25.75 -74.66
C LEU A 267 122.21 24.80 -74.66
N GLN A 268 121.99 23.48 -74.52
CA GLN A 268 123.05 22.49 -74.67
C GLN A 268 123.47 22.27 -76.14
N ARG A 269 122.56 22.48 -77.10
CA ARG A 269 122.87 22.48 -78.54
C ARG A 269 123.68 23.71 -78.92
N ASP A 270 123.20 24.90 -78.56
CA ASP A 270 123.87 26.18 -78.81
C ASP A 270 125.31 26.19 -78.28
N LEU A 271 125.52 25.61 -77.08
CA LEU A 271 126.84 25.46 -76.46
C LEU A 271 127.78 24.52 -77.24
N GLU A 272 127.26 23.48 -77.89
CA GLU A 272 128.07 22.55 -78.69
C GLU A 272 128.38 23.11 -80.08
N GLU A 273 127.44 23.85 -80.68
CA GLU A 273 127.67 24.61 -81.91
C GLU A 273 128.75 25.67 -81.70
N ALA A 274 128.67 26.46 -80.63
CA ALA A 274 129.69 27.46 -80.27
C ALA A 274 131.08 26.85 -79.97
N LYS A 275 131.16 25.60 -79.48
CA LYS A 275 132.45 24.87 -79.39
C LYS A 275 133.00 24.50 -80.75
N GLN A 276 132.15 24.04 -81.68
CA GLN A 276 132.58 23.70 -83.04
C GLN A 276 133.09 24.94 -83.78
N GLU A 277 132.40 26.08 -83.65
CA GLU A 277 132.89 27.38 -84.13
C GLU A 277 134.25 27.74 -83.51
N GLN A 278 134.42 27.59 -82.19
CA GLN A 278 135.72 27.85 -81.54
C GLN A 278 136.84 26.95 -82.08
N VAL A 279 136.55 25.68 -82.40
CA VAL A 279 137.53 24.77 -83.01
C VAL A 279 137.91 25.23 -84.42
N GLN A 280 136.95 25.65 -85.24
CA GLN A 280 137.22 26.19 -86.58
C GLN A 280 138.05 27.48 -86.51
N VAL A 281 137.72 28.41 -85.62
CA VAL A 281 138.49 29.64 -85.41
C VAL A 281 139.91 29.35 -84.92
N ARG A 282 140.10 28.36 -84.03
CA ARG A 282 141.46 27.91 -83.63
C ARG A 282 142.27 27.33 -84.79
N GLN A 283 141.63 26.60 -85.71
CA GLN A 283 142.29 26.08 -86.92
C GLN A 283 142.70 27.23 -87.87
N GLN A 284 141.83 28.22 -88.09
CA GLN A 284 142.15 29.42 -88.88
C GLN A 284 143.33 30.20 -88.28
N ILE A 285 143.34 30.42 -86.96
CA ILE A 285 144.47 31.08 -86.26
C ILE A 285 145.77 30.29 -86.43
N HIS A 286 145.72 28.96 -86.37
CA HIS A 286 146.92 28.13 -86.58
C HIS A 286 147.47 28.25 -88.01
N GLN A 287 146.60 28.27 -89.02
CA GLN A 287 146.99 28.50 -90.42
C GLN A 287 147.61 29.90 -90.63
N LEU A 288 147.03 30.94 -90.05
CA LEU A 288 147.55 32.31 -90.12
C LEU A 288 148.93 32.44 -89.46
N ASN A 289 149.15 31.80 -88.31
CA ASN A 289 150.44 31.83 -87.63
C ASN A 289 151.55 31.14 -88.46
N GLN A 290 151.25 30.03 -89.14
CA GLN A 290 152.21 29.39 -90.06
C GLN A 290 152.56 30.29 -91.26
N GLN A 291 151.60 31.09 -91.74
CA GLN A 291 151.85 32.06 -92.81
C GLN A 291 152.74 33.23 -92.34
N MET A 292 152.56 33.70 -91.09
CA MET A 292 153.45 34.72 -90.49
C MET A 292 154.90 34.25 -90.36
N GLU A 293 155.13 33.05 -89.82
CA GLU A 293 156.48 32.53 -89.57
C GLU A 293 157.30 32.37 -90.87
N HIS A 294 156.64 32.01 -91.97
CA HIS A 294 157.25 31.96 -93.30
C HIS A 294 157.54 33.37 -93.89
N LEU A 295 156.77 34.39 -93.53
CA LEU A 295 156.99 35.77 -93.98
C LEU A 295 158.16 36.44 -93.24
N GLU A 296 158.28 36.25 -91.92
CA GLU A 296 159.36 36.86 -91.12
C GLU A 296 160.76 36.41 -91.58
N GLN A 297 160.92 35.13 -91.92
CA GLN A 297 162.20 34.60 -92.44
C GLN A 297 162.60 35.18 -93.81
N SER A 298 161.66 35.73 -94.58
CA SER A 298 161.92 36.27 -95.92
C SER A 298 162.38 37.74 -95.92
N ILE A 299 162.19 38.49 -94.83
CA ILE A 299 162.28 39.96 -94.84
C ILE A 299 163.71 40.49 -94.61
N GLN A 300 164.53 39.78 -93.83
CA GLN A 300 165.89 40.21 -93.47
C GLN A 300 166.79 40.60 -94.67
N PRO A 301 166.97 39.79 -95.73
CA PRO A 301 167.89 40.14 -96.82
C PRO A 301 167.36 41.25 -97.75
N LEU A 302 166.04 41.46 -97.82
CA LEU A 302 165.42 42.42 -98.74
C LEU A 302 165.63 43.88 -98.31
N LEU A 303 165.76 44.14 -97.01
CA LEU A 303 165.97 45.49 -96.46
C LEU A 303 167.30 46.13 -96.88
N GLN A 304 168.29 45.37 -97.35
CA GLN A 304 169.54 45.93 -97.90
C GLN A 304 169.49 46.24 -99.42
N GLN A 305 168.49 45.75 -100.16
CA GLN A 305 168.33 46.09 -101.59
C GLN A 305 167.39 47.28 -101.82
N GLN A 306 166.50 47.60 -100.87
CA GLN A 306 165.45 48.60 -101.05
C GLN A 306 165.97 50.04 -101.24
N GLU A 307 167.16 50.37 -100.73
CA GLU A 307 167.70 51.74 -100.77
C GLU A 307 168.17 52.19 -102.18
N GLN A 308 168.47 51.27 -103.10
CA GLN A 308 169.08 51.62 -104.40
C GLN A 308 168.11 51.77 -105.59
N LEU A 309 166.84 51.32 -105.49
CA LEU A 309 165.95 51.22 -106.66
C LEU A 309 164.64 52.05 -106.61
N SER A 310 164.24 52.60 -105.46
CA SER A 310 162.97 53.33 -105.31
C SER A 310 162.98 54.76 -105.89
N LYS A 311 163.50 54.95 -107.11
CA LYS A 311 163.63 56.23 -107.81
C LYS A 311 162.95 56.31 -109.18
N GLN A 312 162.27 55.27 -109.66
CA GLN A 312 161.84 55.17 -111.07
C GLN A 312 160.40 54.69 -111.35
N LEU A 313 159.61 54.23 -110.39
CA LEU A 313 158.27 53.66 -110.66
C LEU A 313 157.13 54.44 -109.98
N ALA A 314 156.50 55.32 -110.75
CA ALA A 314 155.43 56.22 -110.29
C ALA A 314 154.38 56.52 -111.39
N HIS A 315 154.04 55.53 -112.24
CA HIS A 315 153.14 55.74 -113.39
C HIS A 315 151.87 54.87 -113.46
N GLU A 316 151.87 53.69 -112.83
CA GLU A 316 150.86 52.59 -112.90
C GLU A 316 149.35 52.91 -112.98
N GLU A 317 148.57 52.36 -112.03
CA GLU A 317 147.11 52.27 -112.09
C GLU A 317 146.46 52.80 -110.79
N SER A 318 145.50 53.74 -110.74
CA SER A 318 144.64 54.45 -111.72
C SER A 318 143.28 53.81 -112.06
N GLU A 319 143.20 52.58 -112.59
CA GLU A 319 141.95 52.04 -113.17
C GLU A 319 141.41 50.77 -112.47
N LEU A 320 140.83 50.91 -111.26
CA LEU A 320 139.99 49.86 -110.66
C LEU A 320 138.88 50.33 -109.70
N ARG A 321 138.24 51.48 -110.01
CA ARG A 321 136.93 51.89 -109.47
C ARG A 321 135.89 51.87 -110.61
N LYS A 322 134.95 50.90 -110.68
CA LYS A 322 133.80 50.99 -111.63
C LYS A 322 132.54 50.11 -111.44
N HIS A 323 132.53 49.04 -110.63
CA HIS A 323 131.32 48.20 -110.41
C HIS A 323 131.09 48.02 -108.89
N ASN A 324 129.97 48.36 -108.23
CA ASN A 324 128.58 48.74 -108.57
C ASN A 324 127.54 47.61 -108.69
N GLU A 325 126.36 47.90 -108.11
CA GLU A 325 125.04 47.24 -108.24
C GLU A 325 124.83 45.75 -107.94
N ALA A 326 124.11 45.48 -106.82
CA ALA A 326 123.04 44.47 -106.75
C ALA A 326 122.09 44.67 -105.53
N ILE A 327 121.48 45.86 -105.36
CA ILE A 327 120.38 46.03 -104.39
C ILE A 327 119.07 45.58 -105.04
N GLN A 328 118.64 44.33 -104.84
CA GLN A 328 117.31 43.89 -105.27
C GLN A 328 116.76 42.68 -104.49
N GLN A 329 115.48 42.79 -104.08
CA GLN A 329 114.56 41.77 -103.53
C GLN A 329 114.18 41.79 -102.03
N SER A 330 114.01 42.97 -101.45
CA SER A 330 113.22 43.17 -100.21
C SER A 330 111.69 43.18 -100.48
N LYS A 331 111.11 42.08 -101.01
CA LYS A 331 109.78 42.16 -101.66
C LYS A 331 108.81 40.97 -101.55
N GLN A 332 108.53 40.46 -100.34
CA GLN A 332 107.21 39.88 -100.05
C GLN A 332 106.86 39.83 -98.54
N LYS A 333 105.84 40.61 -98.15
CA LYS A 333 104.88 40.26 -97.07
C LYS A 333 103.65 39.63 -97.75
N VAL A 334 102.78 38.95 -96.99
CA VAL A 334 101.32 39.23 -96.86
C VAL A 334 100.51 38.01 -96.39
N ASP A 335 100.72 36.82 -96.96
CA ASP A 335 99.65 35.79 -97.09
C ASP A 335 99.11 35.15 -95.79
N GLN A 336 99.79 35.29 -94.65
CA GLN A 336 99.50 34.51 -93.43
C GLN A 336 98.33 35.05 -92.56
N LYS A 337 97.56 36.03 -93.05
CA LYS A 337 96.42 36.66 -92.35
C LYS A 337 95.03 36.22 -92.85
N GLN A 338 94.97 35.21 -93.72
CA GLN A 338 93.75 34.81 -94.44
C GLN A 338 92.82 33.81 -93.68
N GLN A 339 93.20 33.33 -92.49
CA GLN A 339 92.63 32.09 -91.92
C GLN A 339 91.59 32.26 -90.78
N GLU A 340 91.38 33.48 -90.25
CA GLU A 340 90.50 33.71 -89.08
C GLU A 340 88.99 33.83 -89.44
N SER A 341 88.63 33.89 -90.72
CA SER A 341 87.30 34.33 -91.19
C SER A 341 86.16 33.30 -91.09
N VAL A 342 86.45 32.02 -90.80
CA VAL A 342 85.48 30.91 -90.98
C VAL A 342 84.66 30.58 -89.72
N GLN A 343 85.23 30.73 -88.52
CA GLN A 343 84.61 30.18 -87.29
C GLN A 343 83.40 30.97 -86.74
N VAL A 344 83.15 32.19 -87.21
CA VAL A 344 82.08 33.05 -86.66
C VAL A 344 80.68 32.59 -87.13
N LYS A 345 80.53 32.25 -88.42
CA LYS A 345 79.20 31.95 -89.03
C LYS A 345 78.50 30.69 -88.50
N GLN A 346 79.23 29.77 -87.86
CA GLN A 346 78.62 28.56 -87.29
C GLN A 346 77.96 28.80 -85.92
N LYS A 347 78.32 29.86 -85.19
CA LYS A 347 77.74 30.16 -83.86
C LYS A 347 76.37 30.82 -83.92
N GLU A 348 76.08 31.61 -84.96
CA GLU A 348 74.78 32.30 -85.10
C GLU A 348 73.61 31.33 -85.27
N GLN A 349 73.76 30.27 -86.08
CA GLN A 349 72.71 29.27 -86.30
C GLN A 349 72.40 28.44 -85.05
N GLN A 350 73.39 28.22 -84.18
CA GLN A 350 73.21 27.43 -82.95
C GLN A 350 72.40 28.19 -81.88
N ILE A 351 72.49 29.52 -81.85
CA ILE A 351 71.75 30.38 -80.92
C ILE A 351 70.25 30.45 -81.30
N SER A 352 69.93 30.54 -82.60
CA SER A 352 68.53 30.63 -83.07
C SER A 352 67.67 29.41 -82.70
N LEU A 353 68.28 28.22 -82.63
CA LEU A 353 67.62 27.00 -82.14
C LEU A 353 67.39 27.00 -80.62
N GLN A 354 68.30 27.58 -79.83
CA GLN A 354 68.15 27.63 -78.37
C GLN A 354 67.04 28.61 -77.92
N VAL A 355 66.80 29.69 -78.67
CA VAL A 355 65.73 30.65 -78.37
C VAL A 355 64.35 30.01 -78.52
N ASN A 356 64.06 29.35 -79.65
CA ASN A 356 62.77 28.69 -79.89
C ASN A 356 62.43 27.65 -78.80
N THR A 357 63.41 26.87 -78.35
CA THR A 357 63.20 25.88 -77.27
C THR A 357 62.84 26.57 -75.95
N LYS A 358 63.49 27.70 -75.61
CA LYS A 358 63.18 28.47 -74.39
C LYS A 358 61.83 29.16 -74.44
N GLU A 359 61.37 29.59 -75.60
CA GLU A 359 60.02 30.15 -75.77
C GLU A 359 58.94 29.08 -75.60
N GLN A 360 59.18 27.83 -76.03
CA GLN A 360 58.28 26.71 -75.77
C GLN A 360 58.24 26.32 -74.27
N GLU A 361 59.40 26.20 -73.60
CA GLU A 361 59.46 25.97 -72.15
C GLU A 361 58.68 27.05 -71.37
N HIS A 362 58.81 28.32 -71.75
CA HIS A 362 58.12 29.43 -71.06
C HIS A 362 56.59 29.38 -71.27
N ALA A 363 56.12 28.93 -72.43
CA ALA A 363 54.70 28.73 -72.72
C ALA A 363 54.09 27.54 -71.93
N GLU A 364 54.86 26.48 -71.69
CA GLU A 364 54.44 25.39 -70.79
C GLU A 364 54.44 25.81 -69.32
N LEU A 365 55.43 26.59 -68.88
CA LEU A 365 55.47 27.13 -67.51
C LEU A 365 54.27 28.02 -67.18
N GLU A 366 53.79 28.87 -68.11
CA GLU A 366 52.57 29.66 -67.89
C GLU A 366 51.30 28.80 -67.88
N ARG A 367 51.23 27.70 -68.64
CA ARG A 367 50.12 26.73 -68.54
C ARG A 367 50.11 26.04 -67.16
N ILE A 368 51.28 25.61 -66.68
CA ILE A 368 51.43 24.98 -65.36
C ILE A 368 51.06 25.98 -64.25
N LYS A 369 51.55 27.23 -64.33
CA LYS A 369 51.21 28.32 -63.41
C LYS A 369 49.71 28.61 -63.38
N SER A 370 49.06 28.75 -64.54
CA SER A 370 47.61 28.98 -64.61
C SER A 370 46.80 27.82 -64.03
N SER A 371 47.24 26.57 -64.23
CA SER A 371 46.66 25.38 -63.61
C SER A 371 46.82 25.39 -62.07
N LEU A 372 48.02 25.69 -61.56
CA LEU A 372 48.31 25.81 -60.13
C LEU A 372 47.54 26.96 -59.47
N GLU A 373 47.36 28.09 -60.14
CA GLU A 373 46.49 29.18 -59.68
C GLU A 373 45.02 28.74 -59.57
N GLN A 374 44.51 27.99 -60.56
CA GLN A 374 43.15 27.47 -60.53
C GLN A 374 42.97 26.43 -59.42
N GLN A 375 43.99 25.61 -59.17
CA GLN A 375 44.03 24.62 -58.08
C GLN A 375 44.10 25.29 -56.69
N ASN A 376 44.89 26.36 -56.54
CA ASN A 376 44.91 27.19 -55.32
C ASN A 376 43.56 27.85 -55.04
N ARG A 377 42.86 28.36 -56.07
CA ARG A 377 41.50 28.93 -55.90
C ARG A 377 40.51 27.87 -55.40
N LYS A 378 40.61 26.63 -55.88
CA LYS A 378 39.82 25.50 -55.34
C LYS A 378 40.17 25.18 -53.89
N LEU A 379 41.47 25.04 -53.57
CA LEU A 379 41.94 24.74 -52.22
C LEU A 379 41.53 25.81 -51.20
N ASN A 380 41.57 27.10 -51.56
CA ASN A 380 41.08 28.17 -50.70
C ASN A 380 39.56 28.09 -50.45
N GLY A 381 38.75 27.79 -51.48
CA GLY A 381 37.31 27.59 -51.31
C GLY A 381 36.96 26.35 -50.46
N GLU A 382 37.74 25.27 -50.58
CA GLU A 382 37.63 24.09 -49.72
C GLU A 382 38.04 24.42 -48.27
N LEU A 383 39.11 25.19 -48.06
CA LEU A 383 39.54 25.70 -46.75
C LEU A 383 38.47 26.58 -46.09
N GLU A 384 37.92 27.55 -46.82
CA GLU A 384 36.86 28.45 -46.33
C GLU A 384 35.59 27.66 -45.96
N THR A 385 35.25 26.64 -46.76
CA THR A 385 34.15 25.71 -46.46
C THR A 385 34.42 24.89 -45.20
N ILE A 386 35.64 24.36 -45.04
CA ILE A 386 36.06 23.61 -43.85
C ILE A 386 36.04 24.50 -42.60
N GLN A 387 36.51 25.75 -42.70
CA GLN A 387 36.60 26.69 -41.58
C GLN A 387 35.20 27.14 -41.12
N ASN A 388 34.27 27.41 -42.04
CA ASN A 388 32.87 27.67 -41.71
C ASN A 388 32.19 26.46 -41.05
N ASN A 389 32.48 25.24 -41.51
CA ASN A 389 31.98 24.01 -40.89
C ASN A 389 32.59 23.78 -39.49
N LEU A 390 33.85 24.14 -39.27
CA LEU A 390 34.52 24.04 -37.97
C LEU A 390 33.87 24.98 -36.95
N VAL A 391 33.73 26.27 -37.29
CA VAL A 391 33.08 27.29 -36.45
C VAL A 391 31.62 26.92 -36.12
N THR A 392 30.90 26.36 -37.10
CA THR A 392 29.53 25.86 -36.89
C THR A 392 29.51 24.67 -35.91
N THR A 393 30.44 23.73 -36.06
CA THR A 393 30.60 22.57 -35.16
C THR A 393 30.97 23.00 -33.73
N GLU A 394 31.93 23.91 -33.57
CA GLU A 394 32.31 24.46 -32.25
C GLU A 394 31.16 25.21 -31.59
N THR A 395 30.43 26.03 -32.34
CA THR A 395 29.24 26.74 -31.84
C THR A 395 28.18 25.77 -31.34
N ASN A 396 27.90 24.70 -32.11
CA ASN A 396 26.96 23.66 -31.71
C ASN A 396 27.43 22.88 -30.48
N ARG A 397 28.72 22.51 -30.40
CA ARG A 397 29.30 21.83 -29.25
C ARG A 397 29.24 22.69 -27.98
N ASN A 398 29.58 23.97 -28.08
CA ASN A 398 29.58 24.91 -26.96
C ASN A 398 28.13 25.18 -26.47
N ASN A 399 27.16 25.31 -27.39
CA ASN A 399 25.73 25.36 -27.05
C ASN A 399 25.26 24.09 -26.32
N CYS A 400 25.70 22.91 -26.77
CA CYS A 400 25.36 21.64 -26.13
C CYS A 400 25.98 21.51 -24.73
N ALA A 401 27.21 21.97 -24.54
CA ALA A 401 27.89 22.01 -23.24
C ALA A 401 27.20 22.96 -22.24
N GLU A 402 26.77 24.15 -22.68
CA GLU A 402 26.04 25.09 -21.82
C GLU A 402 24.63 24.55 -21.45
N GLN A 403 23.94 23.87 -22.37
CA GLN A 403 22.71 23.11 -22.06
C GLN A 403 22.95 21.98 -21.05
N LEU A 404 24.02 21.19 -21.22
CA LEU A 404 24.39 20.12 -20.28
C LEU A 404 24.59 20.70 -18.87
N LYS A 405 25.35 21.79 -18.75
CA LYS A 405 25.63 22.53 -17.51
C LYS A 405 24.34 23.04 -16.84
N GLN A 406 23.44 23.66 -17.60
CA GLN A 406 22.11 24.05 -17.09
C GLN A 406 21.31 22.84 -16.58
N HIS A 407 21.36 21.71 -17.28
CA HIS A 407 20.61 20.52 -16.90
C HIS A 407 21.23 19.75 -15.73
N GLN A 408 22.54 19.80 -15.55
CA GLN A 408 23.20 19.35 -14.32
C GLN A 408 22.74 20.20 -13.11
N GLN A 409 22.59 21.52 -13.28
CA GLN A 409 22.04 22.40 -12.24
C GLN A 409 20.57 22.03 -11.94
N THR A 410 19.71 21.86 -12.97
CA THR A 410 18.32 21.42 -12.77
C THR A 410 18.24 20.06 -12.08
N LEU A 411 19.13 19.13 -12.42
CA LEU A 411 19.16 17.80 -11.79
C LEU A 411 19.54 17.90 -10.30
N LYS A 412 20.57 18.68 -9.95
CA LYS A 412 20.94 18.94 -8.55
C LYS A 412 19.77 19.55 -7.76
N GLN A 413 19.00 20.46 -8.38
CA GLN A 413 17.77 20.99 -7.78
C GLN A 413 16.73 19.88 -7.54
N TYR A 414 16.42 19.05 -8.56
CA TYR A 414 15.44 17.97 -8.41
C TYR A 414 15.89 16.85 -7.45
N GLU A 415 17.19 16.63 -7.28
CA GLU A 415 17.73 15.70 -6.28
C GLU A 415 17.63 16.29 -4.85
N SER A 416 17.76 17.61 -4.70
CA SER A 416 17.44 18.32 -3.46
C SER A 416 15.93 18.28 -3.14
N GLU A 417 15.06 18.59 -4.12
CA GLU A 417 13.60 18.43 -3.99
C GLU A 417 13.21 17.00 -3.58
N LEU A 418 13.85 15.98 -4.19
CA LEU A 418 13.63 14.57 -3.85
C LEU A 418 14.13 14.21 -2.45
N LYS A 419 15.26 14.77 -1.99
CA LYS A 419 15.74 14.56 -0.61
C LYS A 419 14.75 15.14 0.41
N THR A 420 14.31 16.38 0.20
CA THR A 420 13.31 17.03 1.05
C THR A 420 11.97 16.30 1.04
N ALA A 421 11.48 15.87 -0.13
CA ALA A 421 10.23 15.12 -0.24
C ALA A 421 10.31 13.73 0.44
N LYS A 422 11.46 13.04 0.39
CA LYS A 422 11.69 11.81 1.17
C LYS A 422 11.59 12.08 2.66
N GLN A 423 12.29 13.09 3.16
CA GLN A 423 12.35 13.37 4.59
C GLN A 423 10.98 13.87 5.13
N ASN A 424 10.26 14.69 4.36
CA ASN A 424 8.88 15.08 4.69
C ASN A 424 7.93 13.86 4.74
N HIS A 425 8.09 12.90 3.84
CA HIS A 425 7.30 11.66 3.85
C HIS A 425 7.61 10.79 5.08
N GLN A 426 8.88 10.62 5.44
CA GLN A 426 9.30 9.88 6.64
C GLN A 426 8.78 10.56 7.92
N ASN A 427 8.89 11.88 8.04
CA ASN A 427 8.37 12.63 9.18
C ASN A 427 6.83 12.49 9.31
N ALA A 428 6.11 12.46 8.19
CA ALA A 428 4.65 12.24 8.19
C ALA A 428 4.26 10.79 8.54
N GLU A 429 5.09 9.82 8.16
CA GLU A 429 4.91 8.40 8.49
C GLU A 429 5.15 8.14 9.98
N GLU A 430 6.18 8.77 10.57
CA GLU A 430 6.45 8.75 12.00
C GLU A 430 5.32 9.41 12.81
N GLN A 431 4.87 10.61 12.42
CA GLN A 431 3.73 11.28 13.07
C GLN A 431 2.41 10.52 12.91
N LEU A 432 2.20 9.78 11.82
CA LEU A 432 1.05 8.89 11.69
C LEU A 432 1.13 7.74 12.70
N ARG A 433 2.31 7.15 12.89
CA ARG A 433 2.56 6.07 13.85
C ARG A 433 2.39 6.53 15.29
N GLU A 434 2.85 7.73 15.63
CA GLU A 434 2.57 8.36 16.93
C GLU A 434 1.06 8.51 17.14
N GLN A 435 0.33 9.03 16.16
CA GLN A 435 -1.12 9.21 16.25
C GLN A 435 -1.88 7.88 16.36
N GLN A 436 -1.41 6.80 15.72
CA GLN A 436 -1.94 5.45 15.89
C GLN A 436 -1.79 4.98 17.35
N ASN A 437 -0.63 5.18 17.97
CA ASN A 437 -0.40 4.85 19.39
C ASN A 437 -1.32 5.66 20.33
N THR A 438 -1.56 6.94 20.02
CA THR A 438 -2.50 7.81 20.75
C THR A 438 -3.93 7.28 20.65
N VAL A 439 -4.40 6.91 19.46
CA VAL A 439 -5.72 6.29 19.25
C VAL A 439 -5.84 4.96 20.01
N THR A 440 -4.85 4.08 19.94
CA THR A 440 -4.82 2.82 20.72
C THR A 440 -4.91 3.10 22.22
N THR A 441 -4.22 4.12 22.71
CA THR A 441 -4.28 4.54 24.12
C THR A 441 -5.66 5.08 24.51
N ALA A 442 -6.32 5.83 23.62
CA ALA A 442 -7.69 6.30 23.82
C ALA A 442 -8.72 5.14 23.84
N GLN A 443 -8.57 4.15 22.94
CA GLN A 443 -9.39 2.92 22.94
C GLN A 443 -9.24 2.14 24.26
N GLN A 444 -8.01 1.96 24.76
CA GLN A 444 -7.76 1.30 26.05
C GLN A 444 -8.32 2.07 27.25
N LYS A 445 -8.38 3.41 27.19
CA LYS A 445 -9.06 4.23 28.21
C LYS A 445 -10.57 4.03 28.15
N LEU A 446 -11.18 4.09 26.96
CA LEU A 446 -12.61 3.87 26.78
C LEU A 446 -13.06 2.50 27.29
N GLN A 447 -12.33 1.43 26.95
CA GLN A 447 -12.62 0.08 27.42
C GLN A 447 -12.61 -0.01 28.96
N LYS A 448 -11.70 0.70 29.63
CA LYS A 448 -11.64 0.76 31.10
C LYS A 448 -12.79 1.56 31.71
N CYS A 449 -13.23 2.65 31.07
CA CYS A 449 -14.42 3.39 31.49
C CYS A 449 -15.68 2.51 31.36
N GLN A 450 -15.89 1.84 30.22
CA GLN A 450 -17.02 0.94 30.00
C GLN A 450 -17.06 -0.22 31.00
N GLN A 451 -15.90 -0.82 31.33
CA GLN A 451 -15.81 -1.83 32.40
C GLN A 451 -16.18 -1.28 33.78
N LYS A 452 -15.69 -0.07 34.14
CA LYS A 452 -16.03 0.62 35.39
C LYS A 452 -17.53 0.94 35.45
N GLU A 453 -18.12 1.39 34.35
CA GLU A 453 -19.54 1.71 34.24
C GLU A 453 -20.42 0.48 34.45
N GLN A 454 -20.09 -0.66 33.81
CA GLN A 454 -20.76 -1.93 34.03
C GLN A 454 -20.68 -2.37 35.50
N GLN A 455 -19.51 -2.26 36.14
CA GLN A 455 -19.32 -2.56 37.56
C GLN A 455 -20.15 -1.64 38.48
N CYS A 456 -20.19 -0.34 38.20
CA CYS A 456 -21.05 0.60 38.93
C CYS A 456 -22.54 0.29 38.75
N ASN A 457 -22.98 -0.07 37.55
CA ASN A 457 -24.38 -0.42 37.28
C ASN A 457 -24.79 -1.70 38.03
N GLN A 458 -23.95 -2.75 38.02
CA GLN A 458 -24.17 -3.97 38.82
C GLN A 458 -24.21 -3.66 40.33
N ALA A 459 -23.33 -2.77 40.81
CA ALA A 459 -23.32 -2.35 42.21
C ALA A 459 -24.57 -1.53 42.59
N ARG A 460 -25.10 -0.72 41.67
CA ARG A 460 -26.38 0.00 41.82
C ARG A 460 -27.55 -0.98 41.85
N GLN A 461 -27.69 -1.86 40.86
CA GLN A 461 -28.74 -2.88 40.80
C GLN A 461 -28.76 -3.78 42.06
N LYS A 462 -27.59 -4.11 42.61
CA LYS A 462 -27.52 -4.82 43.89
C LYS A 462 -28.03 -3.98 45.06
N ALA A 463 -27.68 -2.69 45.13
CA ALA A 463 -28.20 -1.77 46.15
C ALA A 463 -29.71 -1.55 46.03
N GLU A 464 -30.27 -1.49 44.81
CA GLU A 464 -31.71 -1.41 44.54
C GLU A 464 -32.45 -2.65 45.06
N ASN A 465 -31.90 -3.84 44.81
CA ASN A 465 -32.43 -5.09 45.35
C ASN A 465 -32.32 -5.17 46.88
N ASP A 466 -31.19 -4.76 47.47
CA ASP A 466 -31.00 -4.71 48.92
C ASP A 466 -32.01 -3.74 49.58
N VAL A 467 -32.24 -2.55 48.99
CA VAL A 467 -33.27 -1.58 49.44
C VAL A 467 -34.65 -2.22 49.41
N ARG A 468 -35.06 -2.79 48.26
CA ARG A 468 -36.36 -3.47 48.10
C ARG A 468 -36.59 -4.55 49.15
N ILE A 469 -35.57 -5.37 49.42
CA ILE A 469 -35.64 -6.43 50.45
C ILE A 469 -35.76 -5.79 51.84
N THR A 470 -35.00 -4.74 52.18
CA THR A 470 -35.17 -4.05 53.47
C THR A 470 -36.54 -3.38 53.62
N GLN A 471 -37.16 -2.94 52.54
CA GLN A 471 -38.47 -2.30 52.55
C GLN A 471 -39.61 -3.32 52.75
N GLN A 472 -39.53 -4.51 52.15
CA GLN A 472 -40.41 -5.64 52.47
C GLN A 472 -40.26 -6.08 53.94
N ASN A 473 -39.03 -6.14 54.46
CA ASN A 473 -38.80 -6.44 55.88
C ASN A 473 -39.34 -5.34 56.82
N LEU A 474 -39.34 -4.07 56.39
CA LEU A 474 -39.95 -2.97 57.12
C LEU A 474 -41.48 -3.13 57.19
N GLU A 475 -42.13 -3.41 56.06
CA GLU A 475 -43.57 -3.67 55.99
C GLU A 475 -43.99 -4.86 56.87
N MET A 476 -43.21 -5.95 56.87
CA MET A 476 -43.43 -7.08 57.79
C MET A 476 -43.30 -6.66 59.27
N ALA A 477 -42.36 -5.77 59.61
CA ALA A 477 -42.20 -5.26 60.97
C ALA A 477 -43.34 -4.32 61.39
N GLU A 478 -43.87 -3.49 60.46
CA GLU A 478 -45.05 -2.66 60.69
C GLU A 478 -46.31 -3.50 60.90
N ASN A 479 -46.52 -4.53 60.07
CA ASN A 479 -47.65 -5.43 60.20
C ASN A 479 -47.58 -6.27 61.50
N ALA A 480 -46.38 -6.73 61.88
CA ALA A 480 -46.16 -7.36 63.19
C ALA A 480 -46.42 -6.41 64.38
N LEU A 481 -46.15 -5.11 64.23
CA LEU A 481 -46.51 -4.10 65.23
C LEU A 481 -48.03 -3.90 65.30
N LYS A 482 -48.72 -3.70 64.18
CA LYS A 482 -50.19 -3.56 64.12
C LYS A 482 -50.90 -4.73 64.81
N VAL A 483 -50.46 -5.96 64.56
CA VAL A 483 -50.99 -7.16 65.22
C VAL A 483 -50.73 -7.15 66.73
N ALA A 484 -49.54 -6.73 67.17
CA ALA A 484 -49.22 -6.64 68.60
C ALA A 484 -50.02 -5.54 69.33
N GLU A 485 -50.27 -4.40 68.67
CA GLU A 485 -51.08 -3.30 69.22
C GLU A 485 -52.57 -3.68 69.27
N PHE A 486 -53.13 -4.24 68.20
CA PHE A 486 -54.50 -4.77 68.19
C PHE A 486 -54.72 -5.84 69.27
N ALA A 487 -53.74 -6.74 69.47
CA ALA A 487 -53.79 -7.74 70.53
C ALA A 487 -53.70 -7.14 71.94
N LEU A 488 -53.06 -5.98 72.11
CA LEU A 488 -53.05 -5.25 73.38
C LEU A 488 -54.40 -4.55 73.62
N ASP A 489 -54.95 -3.88 72.62
CA ASP A 489 -56.25 -3.17 72.71
C ASP A 489 -57.41 -4.13 72.99
N ALA A 490 -57.47 -5.28 72.31
CA ALA A 490 -58.46 -6.33 72.58
C ALA A 490 -58.39 -6.85 74.02
N ILE A 491 -57.20 -6.87 74.62
CA ILE A 491 -56.98 -7.28 76.01
C ILE A 491 -57.34 -6.16 76.98
N LEU A 492 -57.03 -4.90 76.67
CA LEU A 492 -57.47 -3.74 77.46
C LEU A 492 -59.01 -3.67 77.52
N ALA A 493 -59.70 -3.94 76.40
CA ALA A 493 -61.15 -4.08 76.36
C ALA A 493 -61.66 -5.21 77.27
N PHE A 494 -61.06 -6.41 77.17
CA PHE A 494 -61.40 -7.56 78.02
C PHE A 494 -61.14 -7.30 79.51
N MET A 495 -60.05 -6.62 79.86
CA MET A 495 -59.69 -6.28 81.25
C MET A 495 -60.58 -5.19 81.85
N ASN A 496 -61.10 -4.27 81.03
CA ASN A 496 -62.14 -3.33 81.46
C ASN A 496 -63.48 -4.02 81.75
N ALA A 497 -63.76 -5.17 81.11
CA ALA A 497 -64.93 -6.00 81.39
C ALA A 497 -64.75 -6.96 82.60
N ASN A 498 -63.53 -7.21 83.07
CA ASN A 498 -63.28 -8.15 84.16
C ASN A 498 -62.11 -7.72 85.09
N PRO A 499 -62.39 -7.13 86.28
CA PRO A 499 -61.39 -6.46 87.10
C PRO A 499 -60.37 -7.37 87.80
N LEU A 500 -60.57 -8.70 87.79
CA LEU A 500 -59.66 -9.65 88.43
C LEU A 500 -58.41 -9.98 87.60
N ALA A 501 -58.40 -9.73 86.29
CA ALA A 501 -57.30 -10.09 85.39
C ALA A 501 -56.02 -9.22 85.51
N LYS A 502 -55.95 -8.34 86.53
CA LYS A 502 -55.26 -7.04 86.43
C LYS A 502 -53.73 -7.03 86.61
N VAL A 503 -53.12 -8.11 87.11
CA VAL A 503 -51.79 -8.02 87.78
C VAL A 503 -50.61 -8.65 87.02
N VAL A 504 -50.84 -9.58 86.08
CA VAL A 504 -49.73 -10.34 85.44
C VAL A 504 -49.71 -10.24 83.89
N GLY A 505 -50.85 -10.01 83.24
CA GLY A 505 -50.94 -10.07 81.77
C GLY A 505 -50.41 -8.87 81.00
N LEU A 506 -50.38 -7.67 81.60
CA LEU A 506 -50.08 -6.41 80.90
C LEU A 506 -48.60 -6.25 80.54
N GLY A 507 -47.71 -6.24 81.54
CA GLY A 507 -46.30 -5.91 81.33
C GLY A 507 -45.57 -6.80 80.32
N VAL A 508 -45.96 -8.09 80.20
CA VAL A 508 -45.41 -9.02 79.20
C VAL A 508 -45.81 -8.60 77.76
N LYS A 509 -47.00 -8.01 77.58
CA LYS A 509 -47.55 -7.63 76.27
C LYS A 509 -47.22 -6.19 75.90
N GLU A 510 -47.13 -5.28 76.87
CA GLU A 510 -46.49 -3.98 76.70
C GLU A 510 -45.01 -4.14 76.28
N ALA A 511 -44.28 -5.07 76.91
CA ALA A 511 -42.92 -5.43 76.48
C ALA A 511 -42.87 -6.03 75.06
N ALA A 512 -43.88 -6.80 74.64
CA ALA A 512 -43.97 -7.31 73.27
C ALA A 512 -44.20 -6.20 72.24
N VAL A 513 -45.15 -5.27 72.49
CA VAL A 513 -45.36 -4.08 71.65
C VAL A 513 -44.10 -3.21 71.61
N HIS A 514 -43.44 -2.99 72.75
CA HIS A 514 -42.18 -2.25 72.81
C HIS A 514 -41.05 -2.93 72.01
N ALA A 515 -40.93 -4.26 72.07
CA ALA A 515 -39.99 -5.02 71.27
C ALA A 515 -40.30 -4.94 69.76
N CYS A 516 -41.58 -4.94 69.36
CA CYS A 516 -41.99 -4.68 67.99
C CYS A 516 -41.62 -3.25 67.54
N LYS A 517 -41.82 -2.23 68.40
CA LYS A 517 -41.41 -0.83 68.11
C LYS A 517 -39.90 -0.70 67.98
N GLN A 518 -39.10 -1.38 68.82
CA GLN A 518 -37.64 -1.41 68.68
C GLN A 518 -37.18 -2.11 67.39
N LYS A 519 -37.82 -3.23 67.00
CA LYS A 519 -37.54 -3.90 65.72
C LYS A 519 -37.90 -3.02 64.52
N LEU A 520 -39.05 -2.33 64.58
CA LEU A 520 -39.49 -1.40 63.54
C LEU A 520 -38.50 -0.23 63.36
N GLU A 521 -38.08 0.41 64.45
CA GLU A 521 -37.07 1.48 64.39
C GLU A 521 -35.69 0.97 63.92
N GLY A 522 -35.33 -0.28 64.24
CA GLY A 522 -34.16 -0.94 63.66
C GLY A 522 -34.29 -1.15 62.15
N ALA A 523 -35.45 -1.60 61.67
CA ALA A 523 -35.74 -1.79 60.25
C ALA A 523 -35.71 -0.47 59.48
N LYS A 524 -36.30 0.61 60.01
CA LYS A 524 -36.25 1.95 59.41
C LYS A 524 -34.83 2.47 59.24
N ARG A 525 -33.97 2.33 60.27
CA ARG A 525 -32.56 2.75 60.19
C ARG A 525 -31.79 1.94 59.15
N ASN A 526 -31.99 0.63 59.11
CA ASN A 526 -31.39 -0.25 58.11
C ASN A 526 -31.82 0.17 56.68
N LEU A 527 -33.12 0.39 56.44
CA LEU A 527 -33.61 0.91 55.16
C LEU A 527 -32.94 2.25 54.81
N GLN A 528 -32.92 3.21 55.74
CA GLN A 528 -32.33 4.53 55.52
C GLN A 528 -30.82 4.47 55.18
N ASP A 529 -30.09 3.53 55.77
CA ASP A 529 -28.66 3.32 55.45
C ASP A 529 -28.47 2.57 54.12
N ARG A 530 -29.43 1.72 53.71
CA ARG A 530 -29.46 1.15 52.34
C ARG A 530 -29.83 2.18 51.28
N GLU A 531 -30.76 3.10 51.56
CA GLU A 531 -31.13 4.21 50.68
C GLU A 531 -29.92 5.13 50.44
N LYS A 532 -29.21 5.57 51.48
CA LYS A 532 -27.94 6.32 51.36
C LYS A 532 -26.87 5.57 50.56
N ALA A 533 -26.80 4.24 50.73
CA ALA A 533 -25.87 3.41 49.96
C ALA A 533 -26.27 3.34 48.47
N LEU A 534 -27.56 3.27 48.16
CA LEU A 534 -28.09 3.34 46.80
C LEU A 534 -27.83 4.72 46.18
N GLU A 535 -28.17 5.83 46.85
CA GLU A 535 -27.86 7.20 46.38
C GLU A 535 -26.37 7.38 46.05
N LYS A 536 -25.48 6.73 46.81
CA LYS A 536 -24.06 6.71 46.49
C LYS A 536 -23.78 5.89 45.22
N ARG A 537 -24.35 4.68 45.08
CA ARG A 537 -24.14 3.85 43.89
C ARG A 537 -24.73 4.43 42.61
N THR A 538 -25.84 5.15 42.69
CA THR A 538 -26.39 5.92 41.56
C THR A 538 -25.38 6.98 41.12
N ARG A 539 -24.85 7.79 42.03
CA ARG A 539 -23.79 8.78 41.72
C ARG A 539 -22.48 8.16 41.23
N ASP A 540 -22.05 7.05 41.81
CA ASP A 540 -20.87 6.28 41.35
C ASP A 540 -21.06 5.80 39.89
N HIS A 541 -22.30 5.50 39.47
CA HIS A 541 -22.66 5.08 38.13
C HIS A 541 -22.85 6.24 37.15
N GLU A 542 -23.55 7.32 37.55
CA GLU A 542 -23.69 8.55 36.77
C GLU A 542 -22.33 9.14 36.40
N GLN A 543 -21.41 9.21 37.37
CA GLN A 543 -20.03 9.65 37.10
C GLN A 543 -19.30 8.69 36.15
N ALA A 544 -19.54 7.37 36.22
CA ALA A 544 -18.93 6.42 35.31
C ALA A 544 -19.45 6.57 33.87
N ILE A 545 -20.74 6.86 33.67
CA ILE A 545 -21.31 7.19 32.35
C ILE A 545 -20.65 8.46 31.78
N VAL A 546 -20.46 9.48 32.61
CA VAL A 546 -19.75 10.71 32.23
C VAL A 546 -18.28 10.43 31.88
N ASP A 547 -17.59 9.59 32.66
CA ASP A 547 -16.21 9.16 32.38
C ASP A 547 -16.11 8.38 31.05
N THR A 548 -17.08 7.51 30.74
CA THR A 548 -17.18 6.80 29.45
C THR A 548 -17.37 7.79 28.31
N LYS A 549 -18.38 8.66 28.38
CA LYS A 549 -18.68 9.63 27.32
C LYS A 549 -17.50 10.55 27.02
N ASN A 550 -16.81 11.05 28.06
CA ASN A 550 -15.61 11.86 27.89
C ASN A 550 -14.48 11.08 27.18
N ALA A 551 -14.36 9.77 27.41
CA ALA A 551 -13.41 8.91 26.70
C ALA A 551 -13.84 8.65 25.24
N GLU A 552 -15.14 8.56 24.94
CA GLU A 552 -15.68 8.44 23.58
C GLU A 552 -15.43 9.71 22.75
N ASP A 553 -15.75 10.89 23.29
CA ASP A 553 -15.49 12.17 22.61
C ASP A 553 -13.98 12.43 22.43
N THR A 554 -13.15 11.96 23.37
CA THR A 554 -11.68 11.94 23.21
C THR A 554 -11.26 11.03 22.06
N LEU A 555 -11.72 9.76 22.04
CA LEU A 555 -11.37 8.79 21.01
C LEU A 555 -11.80 9.28 19.61
N LYS A 556 -13.00 9.84 19.49
CA LYS A 556 -13.54 10.42 18.26
C LYS A 556 -12.70 11.59 17.74
N THR A 557 -12.18 12.40 18.66
CA THR A 557 -11.24 13.49 18.33
C THR A 557 -9.91 12.92 17.81
N GLU A 558 -9.34 11.91 18.48
CA GLU A 558 -8.07 11.31 18.04
C GLU A 558 -8.19 10.48 16.75
N GLN A 559 -9.37 9.91 16.46
CA GLN A 559 -9.68 9.29 15.18
C GLN A 559 -9.70 10.31 14.03
N LYS A 560 -10.28 11.50 14.25
CA LYS A 560 -10.26 12.60 13.28
C LYS A 560 -8.85 13.17 13.06
N ASN A 561 -8.04 13.23 14.12
CA ASN A 561 -6.62 13.56 14.03
C ASN A 561 -5.86 12.50 13.21
N LEU A 562 -6.16 11.21 13.40
CA LEU A 562 -5.59 10.10 12.64
C LEU A 562 -5.93 10.19 11.15
N GLU A 563 -7.20 10.40 10.80
CA GLU A 563 -7.64 10.62 9.42
C GLU A 563 -6.91 11.82 8.78
N THR A 564 -6.72 12.91 9.53
CA THR A 564 -5.98 14.08 9.07
C THR A 564 -4.51 13.74 8.78
N LYS A 565 -3.86 12.92 9.61
CA LYS A 565 -2.48 12.43 9.38
C LYS A 565 -2.38 11.46 8.20
N GLN A 566 -3.38 10.59 7.99
CA GLN A 566 -3.43 9.70 6.82
C GLN A 566 -3.55 10.50 5.51
N ASN A 567 -4.31 11.59 5.53
CA ASN A 567 -4.45 12.50 4.39
C ASN A 567 -3.15 13.28 4.09
N ASP A 568 -2.45 13.82 5.11
CA ASP A 568 -1.12 14.45 4.90
C ASP A 568 -0.09 13.42 4.40
N LEU A 569 0.01 12.22 4.99
CA LEU A 569 0.90 11.17 4.50
C LEU A 569 0.64 10.82 3.03
N THR A 570 -0.64 10.77 2.63
CA THR A 570 -1.05 10.55 1.23
C THR A 570 -0.64 11.72 0.33
N ALA A 571 -0.71 12.96 0.79
CA ALA A 571 -0.19 14.12 0.08
C ALA A 571 1.34 14.06 -0.06
N ARG A 572 2.08 13.78 1.02
CA ARG A 572 3.56 13.63 1.00
C ARG A 572 4.03 12.50 0.09
N LYS A 573 3.28 11.39 0.03
CA LYS A 573 3.56 10.30 -0.91
C LYS A 573 3.43 10.76 -2.37
N ARG A 574 2.41 11.56 -2.70
CA ARG A 574 2.23 12.17 -4.02
C ARG A 574 3.35 13.18 -4.35
N GLU A 575 3.74 14.04 -3.40
CA GLU A 575 4.88 14.96 -3.55
C GLU A 575 6.18 14.20 -3.85
N LEU A 576 6.45 13.13 -3.08
CA LEU A 576 7.60 12.26 -3.25
C LEU A 576 7.62 11.56 -4.61
N ASP A 577 6.50 11.01 -5.07
CA ASP A 577 6.43 10.34 -6.37
C ASP A 577 6.54 11.33 -7.56
N ILE A 578 6.04 12.56 -7.41
CA ILE A 578 6.29 13.66 -8.36
C ILE A 578 7.78 14.02 -8.39
N ALA A 579 8.44 14.13 -7.23
CA ALA A 579 9.87 14.43 -7.15
C ALA A 579 10.75 13.31 -7.74
N LYS A 580 10.42 12.04 -7.46
CA LYS A 580 11.05 10.87 -8.11
C LYS A 580 10.91 10.96 -9.63
N LYS A 581 9.70 11.24 -10.13
CA LYS A 581 9.41 11.33 -11.58
C LYS A 581 10.17 12.48 -12.26
N LYS A 582 10.20 13.68 -11.64
CA LYS A 582 11.03 14.83 -12.09
C LYS A 582 12.50 14.44 -12.21
N SER A 583 13.08 13.91 -11.13
CA SER A 583 14.49 13.52 -11.07
C SER A 583 14.84 12.44 -12.11
N LEU A 584 14.02 11.40 -12.24
CA LEU A 584 14.22 10.31 -13.20
C LEU A 584 14.13 10.78 -14.67
N ILE A 585 13.13 11.61 -15.00
CA ILE A 585 13.01 12.21 -16.34
C ILE A 585 14.25 13.08 -16.62
N LYS A 586 14.72 13.88 -15.65
CA LYS A 586 15.87 14.75 -15.86
C LYS A 586 17.19 13.97 -15.99
N LYS A 587 17.36 12.86 -15.27
CA LYS A 587 18.48 11.91 -15.47
C LYS A 587 18.47 11.27 -16.86
N LYS A 588 17.29 10.89 -17.38
CA LYS A 588 17.18 10.38 -18.78
C LYS A 588 17.53 11.46 -19.81
N SER A 589 17.02 12.68 -19.65
CA SER A 589 17.37 13.84 -20.50
C SER A 589 18.88 14.11 -20.50
N LEU A 590 19.51 14.16 -19.31
CA LEU A 590 20.94 14.43 -19.18
C LEU A 590 21.78 13.38 -19.90
N ARG A 591 21.42 12.08 -19.77
CA ARG A 591 22.13 10.99 -20.42
C ARG A 591 22.09 11.12 -21.95
N LEU A 592 20.92 11.42 -22.53
CA LEU A 592 20.78 11.64 -23.98
C LEU A 592 21.67 12.79 -24.50
N GLN A 593 21.85 13.86 -23.70
CA GLN A 593 22.70 14.99 -24.06
C GLN A 593 24.20 14.70 -23.85
N MET A 594 24.57 13.89 -22.85
CA MET A 594 25.94 13.36 -22.73
C MET A 594 26.30 12.51 -23.95
N ASN A 595 25.45 11.55 -24.32
CA ASN A 595 25.61 10.75 -25.54
C ASN A 595 25.71 11.62 -26.81
N SER A 596 24.99 12.75 -26.88
CA SER A 596 25.09 13.68 -28.01
C SER A 596 26.44 14.40 -28.05
N ILE A 597 26.99 14.80 -26.91
CA ILE A 597 28.31 15.44 -26.80
C ILE A 597 29.42 14.42 -27.12
N GLU A 598 29.33 13.19 -26.61
CA GLU A 598 30.22 12.08 -26.98
C GLU A 598 30.26 11.88 -28.50
N ILE A 599 29.10 11.88 -29.18
CA ILE A 599 29.03 11.79 -30.64
C ILE A 599 29.69 12.98 -31.34
N TYR A 600 29.60 14.21 -30.81
CA TYR A 600 30.28 15.37 -31.39
C TYR A 600 31.81 15.31 -31.22
N ASP A 601 32.29 14.97 -30.02
CA ASP A 601 33.74 14.86 -29.75
C ASP A 601 34.36 13.66 -30.51
N ASP A 602 33.66 12.54 -30.61
CA ASP A 602 34.08 11.36 -31.38
C ASP A 602 34.12 11.65 -32.91
N ASN A 603 33.22 12.50 -33.41
CA ASN A 603 33.27 12.99 -34.79
C ASN A 603 34.40 14.00 -35.02
N MET A 604 34.68 14.91 -34.08
CA MET A 604 35.84 15.81 -34.13
C MET A 604 37.17 15.03 -34.12
N ASN A 605 37.29 14.02 -33.26
CA ASN A 605 38.47 13.14 -33.22
C ASN A 605 38.69 12.37 -34.52
N LYS A 606 37.61 11.89 -35.16
CA LYS A 606 37.67 11.25 -36.49
C LYS A 606 38.04 12.25 -37.59
N PHE A 607 37.54 13.48 -37.54
CA PHE A 607 37.91 14.54 -38.49
C PHE A 607 39.39 14.90 -38.38
N ASN A 608 39.89 15.13 -37.17
CA ASN A 608 41.29 15.45 -36.90
C ASN A 608 42.23 14.33 -37.36
N ASN A 609 41.98 13.06 -36.98
CA ASN A 609 42.75 11.91 -37.46
C ASN A 609 42.77 11.83 -38.99
N LYS A 610 41.62 12.03 -39.65
CA LYS A 610 41.50 11.93 -41.11
C LYS A 610 42.26 13.04 -41.84
N ASN A 611 42.40 14.21 -41.22
CA ASN A 611 43.22 15.30 -41.72
C ASN A 611 44.71 15.06 -41.44
N GLU A 612 45.08 14.53 -40.27
CA GLU A 612 46.46 14.15 -39.97
C GLU A 612 46.99 13.06 -40.93
N ILE A 613 46.15 12.07 -41.26
CA ILE A 613 46.46 11.02 -42.24
C ILE A 613 46.56 11.58 -43.67
N LYS A 614 45.83 12.67 -43.99
CA LYS A 614 45.98 13.39 -45.26
C LYS A 614 47.27 14.24 -45.30
N ALA A 615 47.67 14.85 -44.20
CA ALA A 615 48.88 15.69 -44.12
C ALA A 615 50.19 14.89 -44.06
N LYS A 616 50.11 13.57 -43.87
CA LYS A 616 51.23 12.61 -43.89
C LYS A 616 51.32 11.83 -45.21
N LYS A 617 50.70 12.33 -46.28
CA LYS A 617 50.65 11.76 -47.63
C LYS A 617 50.88 12.83 -48.70
#